data_AF-A0AA41N504-F1
#
_entry.id   AF-A0AA41N504-F1
#
_cell.length_a   1.000
_cell.length_b   1.000
_cell.length_c   1.000
_cell.angle_alpha   90.00
_cell.angle_beta   90.00
_cell.angle_gamma   90.00
#
_symmetry.space_group_name_H-M   'P 1'
#
loop_
_entity.id
_entity.type
_entity.pdbx_description
1 polymer ?
#
loop_
_entity_poly.entity_id
_entity_poly.type
_entity_poly.pdbx_seq_one_letter_code
_entity_poly.pdbx_strand_id
1 'polypeptide(L)'
;MAGAVERKGKKDDNGIGTAIDFVLSNARLVLGVGGAAMLGIATLAVKRIPTRLSHSGKRKWEEPNWMGSPRLLNRDIKTGLSQSLKTLPTDSLAFDTGETSYYWNWAAIPAGEQSQAKQAAVDICAELRSFLRAKLPDMPLQDMYLSGSLYDDLQVVSADHIQLIVPLVLEQNLWSCIPEEDTIMNVPGFFLVHRENSEYFPRGSSYWDCFVVGGYLSPKTVADTFEKVVAGSINWPAIGSLLDYVIWPAPPPEALTLEVQYERDKHLVIDFLPSLTLGDTVLVARPHQLAQYDNL
;
A
#
# COMPACT_ATOMS: atom_id res chain seq x y z
N MET A 1 5.22 -81.83 -44.34
CA MET A 1 4.61 -80.52 -44.68
C MET A 1 4.68 -79.69 -43.38
N ALA A 2 5.31 -78.52 -43.28
CA ALA A 2 5.45 -77.34 -44.17
C ALA A 2 4.36 -76.28 -43.92
N GLY A 3 4.76 -74.99 -43.77
CA GLY A 3 3.93 -73.87 -43.29
C GLY A 3 3.86 -73.79 -41.75
N ALA A 4 4.32 -72.77 -41.01
CA ALA A 4 4.87 -71.43 -41.26
C ALA A 4 3.89 -70.29 -41.65
N VAL A 5 3.87 -69.22 -40.82
CA VAL A 5 3.46 -67.81 -41.11
C VAL A 5 1.95 -67.61 -41.43
N GLU A 6 1.17 -66.65 -40.89
CA GLU A 6 1.26 -65.68 -39.78
C GLU A 6 -0.21 -65.27 -39.39
N ARG A 7 -0.61 -64.24 -38.63
CA ARG A 7 -0.06 -62.97 -38.07
C ARG A 7 -0.59 -62.87 -36.59
N LYS A 8 -0.92 -61.78 -35.86
CA LYS A 8 -0.97 -60.31 -35.96
C LYS A 8 -0.97 -59.71 -34.52
N GLY A 9 -0.53 -58.46 -34.35
CA GLY A 9 -0.65 -57.66 -33.11
C GLY A 9 -2.01 -56.96 -32.91
N LYS A 10 -2.22 -56.08 -31.92
CA LYS A 10 -1.32 -55.41 -30.93
C LYS A 10 -2.22 -54.97 -29.70
N LYS A 11 -1.84 -54.31 -28.59
CA LYS A 11 -0.68 -53.50 -28.13
C LYS A 11 -0.60 -53.48 -26.58
N ASP A 12 0.59 -53.23 -26.03
CA ASP A 12 0.97 -53.32 -24.61
C ASP A 12 0.83 -52.00 -23.83
N ASP A 13 0.52 -52.04 -22.53
CA ASP A 13 0.67 -50.90 -21.58
C ASP A 13 0.93 -51.41 -20.14
N ASN A 14 2.17 -51.84 -19.86
CA ASN A 14 2.50 -52.55 -18.60
C ASN A 14 3.56 -51.80 -17.76
N GLY A 15 3.39 -50.48 -17.56
CA GLY A 15 4.46 -49.58 -17.09
C GLY A 15 4.13 -48.55 -15.99
N ILE A 16 2.93 -48.57 -15.38
CA ILE A 16 2.49 -47.52 -14.45
C ILE A 16 2.50 -47.97 -12.97
N GLY A 17 2.24 -49.25 -12.68
CA GLY A 17 2.05 -49.73 -11.31
C GLY A 17 3.28 -49.70 -10.40
N THR A 18 4.50 -49.77 -10.95
CA THR A 18 5.74 -49.93 -10.16
C THR A 18 6.44 -48.63 -9.77
N ALA A 19 6.05 -47.48 -10.33
CA ALA A 19 6.66 -46.20 -10.01
C ALA A 19 6.16 -45.59 -8.68
N ILE A 20 4.92 -45.91 -8.29
CA ILE A 20 4.21 -45.24 -7.19
C ILE A 20 4.74 -45.71 -5.81
N ASP A 21 4.97 -47.02 -5.64
CA ASP A 21 5.48 -47.59 -4.39
C ASP A 21 6.91 -47.12 -4.05
N PHE A 22 7.74 -46.82 -5.06
CA PHE A 22 9.11 -46.35 -4.84
C PHE A 22 9.16 -44.91 -4.32
N VAL A 23 8.18 -44.08 -4.66
CA VAL A 23 8.07 -42.70 -4.14
C VAL A 23 7.52 -42.71 -2.71
N LEU A 24 6.49 -43.52 -2.43
CA LEU A 24 5.87 -43.58 -1.10
C LEU A 24 6.82 -44.17 -0.03
N SER A 25 7.67 -45.13 -0.41
CA SER A 25 8.61 -45.78 0.51
C SER A 25 9.72 -44.86 1.01
N ASN A 26 10.19 -43.91 0.17
CA ASN A 26 11.26 -42.98 0.56
C ASN A 26 10.74 -41.84 1.46
N ALA A 27 9.48 -41.42 1.31
CA ALA A 27 8.89 -40.33 2.08
C ALA A 27 8.85 -40.58 3.61
N ARG A 28 8.79 -41.84 4.04
CA ARG A 28 8.77 -42.21 5.48
C ARG A 28 10.15 -42.45 6.09
N LEU A 29 11.22 -42.60 5.30
CA LEU A 29 12.56 -42.85 5.84
C LEU A 29 13.27 -41.55 6.26
N VAL A 30 13.10 -40.47 5.49
CA VAL A 30 13.74 -39.16 5.75
C VAL A 30 13.17 -38.46 6.99
N LEU A 31 11.93 -38.78 7.38
CA LEU A 31 11.28 -38.27 8.60
C LEU A 31 11.70 -39.01 9.90
N GLY A 32 12.56 -40.05 9.82
CA GLY A 32 12.87 -40.92 10.96
C GLY A 32 14.21 -40.68 11.68
N VAL A 33 15.29 -40.33 10.95
CA VAL A 33 16.68 -40.43 11.49
C VAL A 33 17.56 -39.23 11.11
N GLY A 34 17.01 -38.01 11.10
CA GLY A 34 17.73 -36.76 10.79
C GLY A 34 17.82 -35.73 11.91
N GLY A 35 17.14 -35.94 13.04
CA GLY A 35 16.75 -34.86 13.96
C GLY A 35 17.72 -34.48 15.10
N ALA A 36 18.98 -34.92 15.11
CA ALA A 36 19.82 -34.84 16.33
C ALA A 36 21.30 -34.43 16.14
N ALA A 37 21.77 -34.14 14.92
CA ALA A 37 23.22 -34.15 14.62
C ALA A 37 23.80 -32.86 13.98
N MET A 38 23.10 -31.72 14.03
CA MET A 38 23.60 -30.42 13.51
C MET A 38 23.43 -29.28 14.54
N LEU A 39 23.96 -29.51 15.75
CA LEU A 39 23.94 -28.52 16.84
C LEU A 39 25.37 -28.29 17.38
N GLY A 40 26.24 -27.77 16.52
CA GLY A 40 27.63 -27.43 16.85
C GLY A 40 28.39 -26.78 15.68
N ILE A 41 29.28 -25.84 16.01
CA ILE A 41 30.24 -25.16 15.10
C ILE A 41 29.60 -24.23 14.04
N ALA A 42 29.26 -23.00 14.46
CA ALA A 42 29.15 -21.82 13.58
C ALA A 42 29.29 -20.50 14.38
N THR A 43 30.45 -20.30 15.02
CA THR A 43 30.68 -19.14 15.90
C THR A 43 31.01 -17.86 15.12
N LEU A 44 30.40 -16.73 15.51
CA LEU A 44 30.78 -15.34 15.19
C LEU A 44 30.90 -14.93 13.71
N ALA A 45 29.88 -14.21 13.20
CA ALA A 45 29.98 -13.40 11.98
C ALA A 45 29.10 -12.12 11.99
N VAL A 46 29.15 -11.31 13.05
CA VAL A 46 28.52 -9.97 13.03
C VAL A 46 29.31 -9.05 12.09
N LYS A 47 28.90 -8.94 10.81
CA LYS A 47 29.60 -8.06 9.85
C LYS A 47 28.74 -7.49 8.72
N ARG A 48 28.26 -6.27 8.97
CA ARG A 48 28.22 -5.10 8.06
C ARG A 48 27.67 -5.25 6.62
N ILE A 49 26.65 -4.44 6.34
CA ILE A 49 26.54 -3.51 5.19
C ILE A 49 26.67 -4.13 3.77
N PRO A 50 25.57 -4.23 2.99
CA PRO A 50 25.64 -4.52 1.56
C PRO A 50 26.06 -3.27 0.74
N THR A 51 27.35 -2.89 0.79
CA THR A 51 27.88 -1.83 -0.08
C THR A 51 28.09 -2.32 -1.52
N ARG A 52 27.44 -1.62 -2.46
CA ARG A 52 27.82 -1.50 -3.88
C ARG A 52 27.91 -2.80 -4.70
N LEU A 53 26.81 -3.13 -5.39
CA LEU A 53 26.92 -3.56 -6.78
C LEU A 53 26.86 -2.32 -7.69
N SER A 54 27.98 -2.03 -8.36
CA SER A 54 28.05 -1.01 -9.41
C SER A 54 27.82 -1.67 -10.76
N HIS A 55 26.70 -1.35 -11.41
CA HIS A 55 26.51 -1.62 -12.83
C HIS A 55 26.19 -0.34 -13.57
N SER A 56 27.02 -0.05 -14.58
CA SER A 56 26.90 1.11 -15.45
C SER A 56 25.76 0.89 -16.44
N GLY A 57 24.64 1.57 -16.20
CA GLY A 57 23.52 1.74 -17.12
C GLY A 57 22.94 3.12 -16.86
N LYS A 58 22.68 3.91 -17.92
CA LYS A 58 22.34 5.33 -17.80
C LYS A 58 21.01 5.51 -17.04
N ARG A 59 21.08 5.93 -15.78
CA ARG A 59 19.90 6.36 -15.01
C ARG A 59 19.56 7.79 -15.40
N LYS A 60 18.37 7.99 -15.98
CA LYS A 60 17.71 9.29 -16.10
C LYS A 60 17.24 9.69 -14.69
N TRP A 61 17.48 10.94 -14.27
CA TRP A 61 17.24 11.37 -12.89
C TRP A 61 15.81 11.89 -12.70
N GLU A 62 14.88 10.97 -12.44
CA GLU A 62 13.48 11.26 -12.08
C GLU A 62 13.16 10.62 -10.71
N GLU A 63 13.66 11.28 -9.66
CA GLU A 63 13.35 10.96 -8.28
C GLU A 63 11.97 11.55 -7.89
N PRO A 64 11.13 10.85 -7.12
CA PRO A 64 9.82 11.33 -6.71
C PRO A 64 9.87 11.92 -5.30
N ASN A 65 8.94 12.83 -5.06
CA ASN A 65 9.10 13.82 -4.01
C ASN A 65 7.91 13.77 -3.04
N TRP A 66 8.09 14.27 -1.81
CA TRP A 66 7.03 14.24 -0.81
C TRP A 66 6.05 15.40 -1.03
N MET A 67 4.77 15.11 -1.21
CA MET A 67 3.75 16.13 -1.45
C MET A 67 3.34 16.81 -0.12
N GLY A 68 3.34 18.13 -0.07
CA GLY A 68 2.81 18.92 1.05
C GLY A 68 1.29 18.76 1.18
N SER A 69 0.80 18.42 2.37
CA SER A 69 -0.63 18.12 2.59
C SER A 69 -1.44 19.41 2.83
N PRO A 70 -2.43 19.77 1.98
CA PRO A 70 -3.13 21.07 2.03
C PRO A 70 -4.20 21.16 3.14
N ARG A 71 -3.95 20.56 4.30
CA ARG A 71 -4.94 20.38 5.39
C ARG A 71 -5.37 21.69 6.04
N LEU A 72 -4.50 22.69 6.12
CA LEU A 72 -4.85 24.03 6.60
C LEU A 72 -5.88 24.68 5.65
N LEU A 73 -5.61 24.62 4.34
CA LEU A 73 -6.48 25.13 3.29
C LEU A 73 -7.85 24.43 3.28
N ASN A 74 -7.89 23.10 3.46
CA ASN A 74 -9.15 22.36 3.62
C ASN A 74 -9.94 22.82 4.87
N ARG A 75 -9.27 23.12 5.99
CA ARG A 75 -9.95 23.57 7.22
C ARG A 75 -10.68 24.90 7.03
N ASP A 76 -10.05 25.85 6.33
CA ASP A 76 -10.66 27.17 6.07
C ASP A 76 -11.71 27.12 4.94
N ILE A 77 -11.52 26.25 3.93
CA ILE A 77 -12.60 25.95 2.96
C ILE A 77 -13.80 25.31 3.69
N LYS A 78 -13.57 24.39 4.62
CA LYS A 78 -14.62 23.70 5.37
C LYS A 78 -15.40 24.67 6.27
N THR A 79 -14.77 25.67 6.89
CA THR A 79 -15.48 26.74 7.60
C THR A 79 -16.21 27.68 6.64
N GLY A 80 -15.60 28.07 5.52
CA GLY A 80 -16.20 28.93 4.49
C GLY A 80 -17.47 28.32 3.89
N LEU A 81 -17.41 27.10 3.35
CA LEU A 81 -18.58 26.38 2.82
C LEU A 81 -19.65 26.16 3.89
N SER A 82 -19.25 25.80 5.12
CA SER A 82 -20.18 25.64 6.26
C SER A 82 -20.78 26.94 6.78
N GLN A 83 -20.32 28.10 6.30
CA GLN A 83 -20.91 29.42 6.57
C GLN A 83 -21.75 29.88 5.37
N SER A 84 -21.25 29.80 4.14
CA SER A 84 -21.99 30.16 2.92
C SER A 84 -23.30 29.36 2.77
N LEU A 85 -23.29 28.06 3.08
CA LEU A 85 -24.52 27.23 3.10
C LEU A 85 -25.49 27.59 4.22
N LYS A 86 -25.10 28.42 5.19
CA LYS A 86 -25.96 28.95 6.27
C LYS A 86 -26.41 30.39 6.03
N THR A 87 -25.92 31.04 4.98
CA THR A 87 -26.24 32.44 4.64
C THR A 87 -27.01 32.59 3.32
N LEU A 88 -27.55 31.51 2.76
CA LEU A 88 -28.47 31.58 1.62
C LEU A 88 -29.78 32.27 2.04
N PRO A 89 -30.21 33.36 1.36
CA PRO A 89 -31.48 34.01 1.65
C PRO A 89 -32.66 33.07 1.35
N THR A 90 -33.65 33.02 2.23
CA THR A 90 -34.90 32.28 2.01
C THR A 90 -35.88 33.08 1.13
N ASP A 91 -35.42 33.54 -0.04
CA ASP A 91 -36.26 34.14 -1.08
C ASP A 91 -36.59 33.08 -2.15
N SER A 92 -37.46 32.16 -1.76
CA SER A 92 -37.96 31.11 -2.64
C SER A 92 -38.81 31.71 -3.76
N LEU A 93 -38.43 31.47 -5.02
CA LEU A 93 -39.30 31.03 -6.14
C LEU A 93 -38.51 30.81 -7.45
N ALA A 94 -38.90 29.78 -8.19
CA ALA A 94 -38.57 29.49 -9.60
C ALA A 94 -37.17 28.96 -10.03
N PHE A 95 -36.13 28.95 -9.20
CA PHE A 95 -34.88 28.19 -9.50
C PHE A 95 -34.64 26.96 -8.60
N ASP A 96 -35.14 27.01 -7.37
CA ASP A 96 -34.73 26.16 -6.24
C ASP A 96 -35.10 24.67 -6.36
N THR A 97 -36.09 24.32 -7.18
CA THR A 97 -36.55 22.92 -7.34
C THR A 97 -35.70 22.09 -8.30
N GLY A 98 -34.93 22.73 -9.18
CA GLY A 98 -34.07 22.03 -10.16
C GLY A 98 -32.79 21.49 -9.52
N GLU A 99 -32.05 22.36 -8.84
CA GLU A 99 -30.73 22.01 -8.27
C GLU A 99 -30.85 21.10 -7.04
N THR A 100 -31.85 21.33 -6.19
CA THR A 100 -32.14 20.43 -5.07
C THR A 100 -32.56 19.04 -5.53
N SER A 101 -33.41 18.93 -6.57
CA SER A 101 -33.78 17.62 -7.12
C SER A 101 -32.65 16.96 -7.90
N TYR A 102 -31.73 17.69 -8.52
CA TYR A 102 -30.49 17.11 -9.05
C TYR A 102 -29.63 16.53 -7.92
N TYR A 103 -29.42 17.29 -6.83
CA TYR A 103 -28.64 16.85 -5.68
C TYR A 103 -29.20 15.54 -5.08
N TRP A 104 -30.49 15.51 -4.72
CA TRP A 104 -31.09 14.35 -4.06
C TRP A 104 -31.26 13.10 -4.96
N ASN A 105 -31.30 13.25 -6.29
CA ASN A 105 -31.46 12.12 -7.21
C ASN A 105 -30.14 11.60 -7.83
N TRP A 106 -29.08 12.41 -7.88
CA TRP A 106 -27.85 12.08 -8.61
C TRP A 106 -26.54 12.33 -7.84
N ALA A 107 -26.51 13.26 -6.88
CA ALA A 107 -25.29 13.59 -6.14
C ALA A 107 -25.25 12.96 -4.73
N ALA A 108 -26.40 12.87 -4.05
CA ALA A 108 -26.49 12.35 -2.69
C ALA A 108 -26.33 10.82 -2.64
N ILE A 109 -25.29 10.35 -1.96
CA ILE A 109 -25.06 8.92 -1.71
C ILE A 109 -26.15 8.40 -0.73
N PRO A 110 -26.73 7.22 -0.94
CA PRO A 110 -27.66 6.61 0.01
C PRO A 110 -27.00 6.42 1.39
N ALA A 111 -27.60 6.96 2.46
CA ALA A 111 -26.99 6.96 3.79
C ALA A 111 -26.63 5.55 4.33
N GLY A 112 -27.36 4.51 3.91
CA GLY A 112 -27.03 3.11 4.23
C GLY A 112 -25.72 2.66 3.58
N GLU A 113 -25.54 2.94 2.29
CA GLU A 113 -24.31 2.65 1.54
C GLU A 113 -23.13 3.42 2.13
N GLN A 114 -23.30 4.73 2.35
CA GLN A 114 -22.25 5.57 2.93
C GLN A 114 -21.81 5.05 4.31
N SER A 115 -22.75 4.59 5.14
CA SER A 115 -22.46 3.99 6.44
C SER A 115 -21.77 2.62 6.32
N GLN A 116 -22.15 1.79 5.34
CA GLN A 116 -21.52 0.48 5.10
C GLN A 116 -20.08 0.62 4.61
N ALA A 117 -19.84 1.49 3.62
CA ALA A 117 -18.50 1.76 3.09
C ALA A 117 -17.57 2.38 4.15
N LYS A 118 -18.08 3.31 4.96
CA LYS A 118 -17.33 3.84 6.13
C LYS A 118 -17.00 2.73 7.15
N GLN A 119 -17.95 1.86 7.47
CA GLN A 119 -17.73 0.76 8.41
C GLN A 119 -16.68 -0.22 7.89
N ALA A 120 -16.80 -0.67 6.64
CA ALA A 120 -15.83 -1.57 6.01
C ALA A 120 -14.40 -1.00 6.04
N ALA A 121 -14.23 0.29 5.76
CA ALA A 121 -12.94 0.97 5.85
C ALA A 121 -12.39 1.05 7.29
N VAL A 122 -13.25 1.22 8.30
CA VAL A 122 -12.86 1.23 9.72
C VAL A 122 -12.37 -0.14 10.16
N ASP A 123 -13.10 -1.20 9.82
CA ASP A 123 -12.75 -2.58 10.21
C ASP A 123 -11.48 -3.07 9.52
N ILE A 124 -11.33 -2.77 8.22
CA ILE A 124 -10.09 -3.05 7.47
C ILE A 124 -8.91 -2.27 8.06
N CYS A 125 -9.09 -1.00 8.44
CA CYS A 125 -8.04 -0.21 9.12
C CYS A 125 -7.65 -0.80 10.49
N ALA A 126 -8.62 -1.33 11.25
CA ALA A 126 -8.37 -1.97 12.54
C ALA A 126 -7.55 -3.26 12.39
N GLU A 127 -7.91 -4.14 11.46
CA GLU A 127 -7.18 -5.37 11.17
C GLU A 127 -5.78 -5.08 10.60
N LEU A 128 -5.64 -4.08 9.72
CA LEU A 128 -4.34 -3.65 9.20
C LEU A 128 -3.41 -3.14 10.30
N ARG A 129 -3.93 -2.38 11.26
CA ARG A 129 -3.16 -1.90 12.41
C ARG A 129 -2.71 -3.07 13.30
N SER A 130 -3.56 -4.08 13.48
CA SER A 130 -3.22 -5.31 14.19
C SER A 130 -2.09 -6.07 13.49
N PHE A 131 -2.23 -6.28 12.17
CA PHE A 131 -1.26 -6.98 11.34
C PHE A 131 0.11 -6.26 11.28
N LEU A 132 0.13 -4.95 11.01
CA LEU A 132 1.38 -4.18 10.91
C LEU A 132 2.13 -4.20 12.25
N ARG A 133 1.44 -4.02 13.38
CA ARG A 133 2.04 -4.09 14.72
C ARG A 133 2.58 -5.50 15.04
N ALA A 134 2.00 -6.56 14.48
CA ALA A 134 2.46 -7.93 14.66
C ALA A 134 3.61 -8.35 13.72
N LYS A 135 3.75 -7.72 12.53
CA LYS A 135 4.80 -8.04 11.54
C LYS A 135 6.00 -7.10 11.59
N LEU A 136 5.80 -5.84 11.94
CA LEU A 136 6.79 -4.78 11.93
C LEU A 136 6.81 -4.05 13.28
N PRO A 137 7.10 -4.75 14.40
CA PRO A 137 7.04 -4.17 15.74
C PRO A 137 8.06 -3.05 15.97
N ASP A 138 9.19 -3.08 15.26
CA ASP A 138 10.25 -2.06 15.33
C ASP A 138 9.97 -0.82 14.47
N MET A 139 8.90 -0.83 13.67
CA MET A 139 8.55 0.27 12.76
C MET A 139 7.82 1.39 13.51
N PRO A 140 8.35 2.63 13.52
CA PRO A 140 7.78 3.71 14.32
C PRO A 140 6.56 4.33 13.60
N LEU A 141 5.39 3.76 13.88
CA LEU A 141 4.09 4.11 13.31
C LEU A 141 3.14 4.68 14.40
N GLN A 142 2.37 5.72 14.06
CA GLN A 142 1.23 6.16 14.87
C GLN A 142 -0.05 5.37 14.52
N ASP A 143 -1.17 5.62 15.22
CA ASP A 143 -2.45 5.02 14.86
C ASP A 143 -2.90 5.53 13.47
N MET A 144 -3.14 4.58 12.56
CA MET A 144 -3.66 4.86 11.22
C MET A 144 -5.10 5.37 11.27
N TYR A 145 -5.49 6.21 10.32
CA TYR A 145 -6.80 6.83 10.31
C TYR A 145 -7.30 7.10 8.88
N LEU A 146 -8.61 7.16 8.74
CA LEU A 146 -9.28 7.40 7.45
C LEU A 146 -9.35 8.90 7.12
N SER A 147 -9.37 9.20 5.83
CA SER A 147 -9.36 10.54 5.25
C SER A 147 -10.00 10.53 3.86
N GLY A 148 -10.29 11.70 3.32
CA GLY A 148 -10.86 11.87 1.98
C GLY A 148 -12.37 12.11 1.98
N SER A 149 -12.92 12.28 0.77
CA SER A 149 -14.29 12.73 0.52
C SER A 149 -15.37 11.89 1.21
N LEU A 150 -15.23 10.55 1.22
CA LEU A 150 -16.18 9.66 1.91
C LEU A 150 -16.27 10.00 3.40
N TYR A 151 -15.12 10.17 4.05
CA TYR A 151 -15.02 10.39 5.49
C TYR A 151 -15.51 11.80 5.89
N ASP A 152 -15.20 12.81 5.08
CA ASP A 152 -15.56 14.22 5.31
C ASP A 152 -17.03 14.58 4.95
N ASP A 153 -17.83 13.63 4.47
CA ASP A 153 -19.21 13.82 3.96
C ASP A 153 -19.28 14.69 2.68
N LEU A 154 -18.24 14.61 1.85
CA LEU A 154 -18.07 15.41 0.62
C LEU A 154 -18.07 14.58 -0.68
N GLN A 155 -18.21 13.25 -0.59
CA GLN A 155 -18.32 12.38 -1.77
C GLN A 155 -19.72 12.44 -2.37
N VAL A 156 -19.80 12.23 -3.68
CA VAL A 156 -21.03 12.30 -4.47
C VAL A 156 -21.16 11.08 -5.36
N VAL A 157 -22.38 10.78 -5.81
CA VAL A 157 -22.75 9.63 -6.68
C VAL A 157 -22.65 8.28 -5.98
N SER A 158 -21.47 7.89 -5.49
CA SER A 158 -21.19 6.55 -4.94
C SER A 158 -20.15 6.58 -3.81
N ALA A 159 -20.26 5.67 -2.84
CA ALA A 159 -19.23 5.47 -1.83
C ALA A 159 -18.11 4.55 -2.37
N ASP A 160 -17.31 5.09 -3.29
CA ASP A 160 -16.35 4.35 -4.14
C ASP A 160 -14.87 4.50 -3.76
N HIS A 161 -14.50 5.54 -3.02
CA HIS A 161 -13.10 5.88 -2.73
C HIS A 161 -12.87 6.44 -1.32
N ILE A 162 -11.82 5.99 -0.64
CA ILE A 162 -11.35 6.52 0.65
C ILE A 162 -9.82 6.41 0.79
N GLN A 163 -9.22 7.26 1.60
CA GLN A 163 -7.77 7.26 1.86
C GLN A 163 -7.47 6.80 3.28
N LEU A 164 -6.64 5.76 3.41
CA LEU A 164 -6.09 5.29 4.67
C LEU A 164 -4.72 5.94 4.88
N ILE A 165 -4.65 6.89 5.81
CA ILE A 165 -3.39 7.57 6.13
C ILE A 165 -2.57 6.69 7.07
N VAL A 166 -1.30 6.51 6.69
CA VAL A 166 -0.34 5.67 7.40
C VAL A 166 0.75 6.57 8.00
N PRO A 167 0.53 7.13 9.21
CA PRO A 167 1.43 8.13 9.82
C PRO A 167 2.72 7.50 10.35
N LEU A 168 3.84 7.88 9.72
CA LEU A 168 5.20 7.48 10.02
C LEU A 168 5.87 8.51 10.93
N VAL A 169 6.55 8.05 11.99
CA VAL A 169 7.21 8.92 12.96
C VAL A 169 8.69 9.07 12.62
N LEU A 170 9.11 10.32 12.37
CA LEU A 170 10.51 10.71 12.19
C LEU A 170 11.10 11.29 13.47
N GLU A 171 12.38 11.00 13.73
CA GLU A 171 13.13 11.54 14.85
C GLU A 171 13.55 12.99 14.55
N GLN A 172 12.98 13.96 15.29
CA GLN A 172 13.12 15.40 15.01
C GLN A 172 14.57 15.93 14.84
N ASN A 173 15.56 15.25 15.43
CA ASN A 173 16.98 15.64 15.35
C ASN A 173 17.75 14.98 14.19
N LEU A 174 17.12 14.08 13.43
CA LEU A 174 17.74 13.31 12.34
C LEU A 174 17.18 13.66 10.96
N TRP A 175 16.10 14.43 10.87
CA TRP A 175 15.40 14.70 9.62
C TRP A 175 14.99 16.17 9.47
N SER A 176 15.21 16.73 8.30
CA SER A 176 14.73 18.06 7.90
C SER A 176 13.86 17.95 6.64
N CYS A 177 12.96 18.92 6.44
CA CYS A 177 12.20 19.07 5.21
C CYS A 177 12.70 20.31 4.44
N ILE A 178 12.99 20.14 3.16
CA ILE A 178 13.47 21.18 2.25
C ILE A 178 12.39 21.38 1.18
N PRO A 179 11.78 22.57 1.04
CA PRO A 179 10.82 22.87 -0.03
C PRO A 179 11.48 22.77 -1.40
N GLU A 180 10.77 22.28 -2.41
CA GLU A 180 11.39 22.02 -3.71
C GLU A 180 11.47 23.24 -4.64
N GLU A 181 10.72 24.30 -4.36
CA GLU A 181 10.97 25.65 -4.86
C GLU A 181 12.39 26.17 -4.54
N ASP A 182 13.02 25.72 -3.44
CA ASP A 182 14.41 26.03 -3.08
C ASP A 182 15.44 25.08 -3.72
N THR A 183 14.99 24.09 -4.52
CA THR A 183 15.85 23.06 -5.13
C THR A 183 16.00 23.24 -6.65
N ILE A 184 16.92 22.47 -7.24
CA ILE A 184 17.12 22.41 -8.70
C ILE A 184 15.86 21.96 -9.46
N MET A 185 14.94 21.24 -8.79
CA MET A 185 13.70 20.76 -9.42
C MET A 185 12.63 21.85 -9.53
N ASN A 186 12.60 22.82 -8.60
CA ASN A 186 11.67 23.96 -8.57
C ASN A 186 10.19 23.54 -8.75
N VAL A 187 9.74 22.53 -8.01
CA VAL A 187 8.36 22.03 -8.05
C VAL A 187 7.62 22.47 -6.77
N PRO A 188 6.83 23.56 -6.81
CA PRO A 188 6.20 24.10 -5.60
C PRO A 188 5.19 23.13 -4.99
N GLY A 189 5.19 23.04 -3.66
CA GLY A 189 4.31 22.14 -2.91
C GLY A 189 4.84 20.70 -2.78
N PHE A 190 6.05 20.43 -3.25
CA PHE A 190 6.79 19.20 -2.99
C PHE A 190 8.01 19.48 -2.10
N PHE A 191 8.50 18.43 -1.44
CA PHE A 191 9.55 18.50 -0.43
C PHE A 191 10.52 17.33 -0.54
N LEU A 192 11.80 17.62 -0.37
CA LEU A 192 12.82 16.63 -0.03
C LEU A 192 12.89 16.47 1.50
N VAL A 193 13.04 15.22 1.96
CA VAL A 193 13.28 14.92 3.38
C VAL A 193 14.73 14.48 3.54
N HIS A 194 15.57 15.32 4.13
CA HIS A 194 17.02 15.13 4.22
C HIS A 194 17.45 14.51 5.56
N ARG A 195 18.48 13.66 5.54
CA ARG A 195 19.02 12.96 6.72
C ARG A 195 20.12 13.76 7.40
N GLU A 196 19.72 14.56 8.38
CA GLU A 196 20.60 15.38 9.20
C GLU A 196 21.55 14.59 10.10
N ASN A 197 22.59 15.27 10.58
CA ASN A 197 23.50 14.82 11.63
C ASN A 197 24.15 13.44 11.41
N SER A 198 24.31 13.01 10.14
CA SER A 198 24.80 11.67 9.80
C SER A 198 26.25 11.37 10.22
N GLU A 199 27.04 12.40 10.53
CA GLU A 199 28.39 12.28 11.11
C GLU A 199 28.36 11.87 12.59
N TYR A 200 27.39 12.37 13.36
CA TYR A 200 27.21 12.06 14.79
C TYR A 200 26.32 10.83 15.01
N PHE A 201 25.27 10.69 14.20
CA PHE A 201 24.31 9.60 14.24
C PHE A 201 24.40 8.77 12.95
N PRO A 202 25.29 7.76 12.89
CA PRO A 202 25.56 6.99 11.66
C PRO A 202 24.33 6.20 11.19
N ARG A 203 24.36 5.73 9.94
CA ARG A 203 23.26 4.93 9.35
C ARG A 203 22.96 3.68 10.20
N GLY A 204 21.68 3.50 10.53
CA GLY A 204 21.19 2.54 11.51
C GLY A 204 20.89 3.16 12.89
N SER A 205 20.98 4.49 13.01
CA SER A 205 20.49 5.22 14.21
C SER A 205 19.00 5.51 14.14
N SER A 206 18.43 5.59 12.92
CA SER A 206 16.99 5.63 12.66
C SER A 206 16.53 4.36 11.95
N TYR A 207 15.29 3.94 12.20
CA TYR A 207 14.62 2.90 11.40
C TYR A 207 14.61 3.26 9.91
N TRP A 208 14.41 4.55 9.59
CA TRP A 208 14.26 5.03 8.22
C TRP A 208 15.59 5.12 7.44
N ASP A 209 16.75 4.90 8.08
CA ASP A 209 18.06 4.89 7.44
C ASP A 209 18.20 3.82 6.33
N CYS A 210 17.35 2.79 6.33
CA CYS A 210 17.30 1.76 5.29
C CYS A 210 16.62 2.22 3.99
N PHE A 211 15.85 3.31 4.02
CA PHE A 211 15.17 3.91 2.85
C PHE A 211 15.89 5.18 2.34
N VAL A 212 17.09 5.47 2.83
CA VAL A 212 17.88 6.67 2.46
C VAL A 212 18.67 6.49 1.18
N VAL A 213 18.22 7.18 0.13
CA VAL A 213 18.86 7.27 -1.20
C VAL A 213 19.49 8.66 -1.35
N GLY A 214 20.75 8.74 -1.78
CA GLY A 214 21.48 10.01 -1.97
C GLY A 214 21.82 10.82 -0.70
N GLY A 215 21.10 10.60 0.41
CA GLY A 215 21.07 11.49 1.59
C GLY A 215 19.65 11.86 2.00
N TYR A 216 18.65 11.52 1.18
CA TYR A 216 17.24 11.83 1.37
C TYR A 216 16.41 10.56 1.62
N LEU A 217 15.32 10.68 2.37
CA LEU A 217 14.35 9.62 2.58
C LEU A 217 13.45 9.48 1.34
N SER A 218 13.66 8.43 0.55
CA SER A 218 12.94 8.30 -0.72
C SER A 218 11.49 7.83 -0.52
N PRO A 219 10.47 8.60 -0.96
CA PRO A 219 9.08 8.16 -0.87
C PRO A 219 8.82 6.95 -1.77
N LYS A 220 9.57 6.79 -2.88
CA LYS A 220 9.56 5.58 -3.72
C LYS A 220 9.92 4.35 -2.87
N THR A 221 11.09 4.34 -2.23
CA THR A 221 11.55 3.14 -1.49
C THR A 221 10.70 2.84 -0.23
N VAL A 222 10.07 3.86 0.37
CA VAL A 222 9.05 3.65 1.41
C VAL A 222 7.78 3.03 0.83
N ALA A 223 7.23 3.60 -0.26
CA ALA A 223 6.05 3.07 -0.96
C ALA A 223 6.26 1.64 -1.48
N ASP A 224 7.37 1.38 -2.17
CA ASP A 224 7.81 0.06 -2.64
C ASP A 224 7.85 -0.99 -1.51
N THR A 225 8.06 -0.57 -0.26
CA THR A 225 8.14 -1.45 0.90
C THR A 225 6.75 -1.71 1.49
N PHE A 226 5.89 -0.69 1.57
CA PHE A 226 4.48 -0.87 1.89
C PHE A 226 3.78 -1.78 0.87
N GLU A 227 4.02 -1.59 -0.43
CA GLU A 227 3.50 -2.43 -1.51
C GLU A 227 3.77 -3.92 -1.27
N LYS A 228 5.03 -4.27 -0.92
CA LYS A 228 5.45 -5.66 -0.66
C LYS A 228 4.80 -6.24 0.60
N VAL A 229 4.44 -5.41 1.57
CA VAL A 229 3.69 -5.83 2.77
C VAL A 229 2.20 -6.00 2.43
N VAL A 230 1.61 -5.03 1.75
CA VAL A 230 0.21 -5.00 1.28
C VAL A 230 -0.05 -6.17 0.33
N ALA A 231 0.56 -6.21 -0.84
CA ALA A 231 0.30 -7.24 -1.85
C ALA A 231 0.88 -8.61 -1.51
N GLY A 232 2.03 -8.67 -0.81
CA GLY A 232 2.82 -9.89 -0.65
C GLY A 232 2.81 -10.56 0.73
N SER A 233 2.45 -9.84 1.81
CA SER A 233 2.53 -10.37 3.18
C SER A 233 1.17 -10.56 3.86
N ILE A 234 0.14 -9.84 3.43
CA ILE A 234 -1.21 -9.88 4.02
C ILE A 234 -2.07 -10.93 3.32
N ASN A 235 -2.79 -11.73 4.11
CA ASN A 235 -3.75 -12.72 3.61
C ASN A 235 -5.13 -12.08 3.47
N TRP A 236 -5.33 -11.29 2.41
CA TRP A 236 -6.60 -10.59 2.14
C TRP A 236 -7.82 -11.50 2.09
N PRO A 237 -7.78 -12.71 1.48
CA PRO A 237 -8.91 -13.64 1.55
C PRO A 237 -9.30 -14.04 2.98
N ALA A 238 -8.35 -14.13 3.92
CA ALA A 238 -8.66 -14.42 5.32
C ALA A 238 -9.26 -13.23 6.07
N ILE A 239 -8.80 -12.00 5.80
CA ILE A 239 -9.40 -10.78 6.36
C ILE A 239 -10.81 -10.58 5.80
N GLY A 240 -10.99 -10.76 4.49
CA GLY A 240 -12.30 -10.72 3.84
C GLY A 240 -13.27 -11.75 4.42
N SER A 241 -12.83 -13.00 4.58
CA SER A 241 -13.63 -14.07 5.20
C SER A 241 -13.98 -13.83 6.67
N LEU A 242 -13.25 -12.94 7.37
CA LEU A 242 -13.55 -12.54 8.75
C LEU A 242 -14.59 -11.41 8.81
N LEU A 243 -14.61 -10.53 7.80
CA LEU A 243 -15.45 -9.32 7.75
C LEU A 243 -16.68 -9.47 6.82
N ASP A 244 -16.86 -10.63 6.18
CA ASP A 244 -17.86 -10.90 5.11
C ASP A 244 -17.72 -9.99 3.88
N TYR A 245 -16.47 -9.63 3.54
CA TYR A 245 -16.11 -8.84 2.36
C TYR A 245 -15.21 -9.64 1.42
N VAL A 246 -15.23 -9.30 0.13
CA VAL A 246 -14.23 -9.83 -0.82
C VAL A 246 -13.19 -8.73 -1.04
N ILE A 247 -11.93 -9.01 -0.68
CA ILE A 247 -10.84 -8.01 -0.62
C ILE A 247 -9.67 -8.48 -1.48
N TRP A 248 -9.15 -7.61 -2.36
CA TRP A 248 -7.93 -7.85 -3.12
C TRP A 248 -7.09 -6.56 -3.30
N PRO A 249 -5.76 -6.67 -3.33
CA PRO A 249 -4.90 -5.54 -3.70
C PRO A 249 -5.01 -5.28 -5.21
N ALA A 250 -4.97 -4.02 -5.61
CA ALA A 250 -5.03 -3.65 -7.03
C ALA A 250 -3.73 -4.06 -7.77
N PRO A 251 -3.79 -4.34 -9.08
CA PRO A 251 -2.61 -4.64 -9.88
C PRO A 251 -1.73 -3.39 -10.07
N PRO A 252 -0.40 -3.53 -10.20
CA PRO A 252 0.47 -2.44 -10.61
C PRO A 252 -0.01 -1.82 -11.95
N PRO A 253 0.01 -0.48 -12.11
CA PRO A 253 0.80 0.48 -11.32
C PRO A 253 0.15 0.98 -10.01
N GLU A 254 -1.11 0.65 -9.73
CA GLU A 254 -1.85 1.17 -8.57
C GLU A 254 -1.64 0.32 -7.31
N ALA A 255 -0.45 -0.25 -7.12
CA ALA A 255 -0.18 -1.29 -6.13
C ALA A 255 -0.18 -0.85 -4.64
N LEU A 256 -0.55 0.41 -4.37
CA LEU A 256 -0.91 0.95 -3.05
C LEU A 256 -2.41 1.28 -2.94
N THR A 257 -3.25 0.72 -3.80
CA THR A 257 -4.71 0.73 -3.65
C THR A 257 -5.23 -0.70 -3.44
N LEU A 258 -6.42 -0.80 -2.86
CA LEU A 258 -7.05 -2.06 -2.48
C LEU A 258 -8.55 -1.96 -2.72
N GLU A 259 -9.10 -2.97 -3.39
CA GLU A 259 -10.51 -3.06 -3.76
C GLU A 259 -11.27 -3.92 -2.74
N VAL A 260 -12.38 -3.39 -2.22
CA VAL A 260 -13.27 -4.03 -1.25
C VAL A 260 -14.66 -4.14 -1.85
N GLN A 261 -15.09 -5.34 -2.18
CA GLN A 261 -16.50 -5.63 -2.45
C GLN A 261 -17.25 -5.75 -1.11
N TYR A 262 -17.96 -4.69 -0.72
CA TYR A 262 -18.72 -4.60 0.55
C TYR A 262 -20.22 -4.86 0.39
N GLU A 263 -20.73 -4.76 -0.84
CA GLU A 263 -22.08 -5.18 -1.25
C GLU A 263 -21.97 -5.81 -2.65
N ARG A 264 -22.92 -6.66 -3.06
CA ARG A 264 -22.78 -7.52 -4.26
C ARG A 264 -22.36 -6.78 -5.53
N ASP A 265 -22.87 -5.56 -5.72
CA ASP A 265 -22.62 -4.74 -6.90
C ASP A 265 -21.78 -3.48 -6.59
N LYS A 266 -21.22 -3.35 -5.36
CA LYS A 266 -20.51 -2.14 -4.91
C LYS A 266 -19.12 -2.44 -4.38
N HIS A 267 -18.21 -1.56 -4.78
CA HIS A 267 -16.78 -1.68 -4.53
C HIS A 267 -16.27 -0.38 -3.94
N LEU A 268 -15.37 -0.48 -2.96
CA LEU A 268 -14.67 0.64 -2.33
C LEU A 268 -13.17 0.49 -2.57
N VAL A 269 -12.55 1.51 -3.15
CA VAL A 269 -11.10 1.63 -3.31
C VAL A 269 -10.51 2.31 -2.07
N ILE A 270 -9.51 1.68 -1.46
CA ILE A 270 -8.76 2.20 -0.30
C ILE A 270 -7.33 2.54 -0.73
N ASP A 271 -7.03 3.83 -0.85
CA ASP A 271 -5.68 4.38 -1.09
C ASP A 271 -4.84 4.26 0.20
N PHE A 272 -3.69 3.59 0.16
CA PHE A 272 -2.68 3.65 1.22
C PHE A 272 -1.78 4.88 1.03
N LEU A 273 -1.82 5.83 1.94
CA LEU A 273 -0.99 7.05 1.91
C LEU A 273 -0.02 7.12 3.11
N PRO A 274 1.24 6.66 2.94
CA PRO A 274 2.30 6.93 3.90
C PRO A 274 2.48 8.44 4.11
N SER A 275 2.50 8.89 5.36
CA SER A 275 2.56 10.31 5.71
C SER A 275 3.62 10.58 6.76
N LEU A 276 4.36 11.68 6.62
CA LEU A 276 5.34 12.16 7.60
C LEU A 276 4.83 13.47 8.22
N THR A 277 5.34 13.83 9.39
CA THR A 277 5.14 15.17 9.98
C THR A 277 6.47 15.67 10.53
N LEU A 278 6.90 16.85 10.05
CA LEU A 278 8.16 17.50 10.39
C LEU A 278 7.87 18.96 10.75
N GLY A 279 7.95 19.28 12.05
CA GLY A 279 7.40 20.53 12.56
C GLY A 279 5.90 20.63 12.26
N ASP A 280 5.48 21.77 11.71
CA ASP A 280 4.09 21.99 11.25
C ASP A 280 3.81 21.42 9.85
N THR A 281 4.84 20.94 9.12
CA THR A 281 4.71 20.43 7.75
C THR A 281 4.29 18.96 7.75
N VAL A 282 3.08 18.69 7.24
CA VAL A 282 2.59 17.32 6.97
C VAL A 282 2.86 16.97 5.52
N LEU A 283 3.52 15.83 5.29
CA LEU A 283 3.91 15.33 3.98
C LEU A 283 3.21 14.00 3.67
N VAL A 284 2.99 13.68 2.39
CA VAL A 284 2.47 12.38 1.93
C VAL A 284 3.24 11.82 0.74
N ALA A 285 3.46 10.50 0.74
CA ALA A 285 4.04 9.75 -0.38
C ALA A 285 2.97 9.45 -1.44
N ARG A 286 2.63 10.45 -2.25
CA ARG A 286 1.80 10.28 -3.46
C ARG A 286 2.68 10.50 -4.69
N PRO A 287 2.76 9.56 -5.66
CA PRO A 287 3.60 9.72 -6.84
C PRO A 287 3.17 10.91 -7.71
N HIS A 288 4.15 11.59 -8.29
CA HIS A 288 3.95 12.78 -9.12
C HIS A 288 3.39 12.42 -10.50
N GLN A 289 2.19 12.88 -10.85
CA GLN A 289 1.51 12.47 -12.09
C GLN A 289 2.26 12.88 -13.38
N LEU A 290 2.97 14.01 -13.40
CA LEU A 290 3.74 14.42 -14.58
C LEU A 290 4.87 13.43 -14.91
N ALA A 291 5.36 12.65 -13.94
CA ALA A 291 6.36 11.60 -14.18
C ALA A 291 5.82 10.39 -14.98
N GLN A 292 4.52 10.33 -15.29
CA GLN A 292 3.97 9.37 -16.26
C GLN A 292 4.10 9.86 -17.71
N TYR A 293 4.30 11.16 -17.96
CA TYR A 293 4.22 11.76 -19.29
C TYR A 293 5.57 11.99 -20.00
N ASP A 294 6.71 11.91 -19.31
CA ASP A 294 8.06 12.10 -19.88
C ASP A 294 8.60 10.91 -20.71
N ASN A 295 7.72 10.25 -21.47
CA ASN A 295 8.00 9.17 -22.43
C ASN A 295 7.54 9.51 -23.87
N LEU A 296 7.61 10.79 -24.25
CA LEU A 296 7.37 11.33 -25.59
C LEU A 296 8.58 12.12 -26.11
#